data_AF-A0A2G2JIR8-F1
#
_entry.id   AF-A0A2G2JIR8-F1
#
_cell.length_a   1.000
_cell.length_b   1.000
_cell.length_c   1.000
_cell.angle_alpha   90.00
_cell.angle_beta   90.00
_cell.angle_gamma   90.00
#
_symmetry.space_group_name_H-M   'P 1'
#
loop_
_entity.id
_entity.type
_entity.pdbx_description
1 polymer ?
#
loop_
_entity_poly.entity_id
_entity_poly.type
_entity_poly.pdbx_seq_one_letter_code
_entity_poly.pdbx_strand_id
1 'polypeptide(L)'
;MATRASLSISEPNERWVQSQIDSKEFSSRSEVINDLIRKAREIEDIRKRLIASELSVAEKGWVNTSQEVMLNGFRERAIADGKL
;
A
#
# COMPACT_ATOMS: atom_id res chain seq x y z
N MET A 1 -7.86 18.36 10.21
CA MET A 1 -6.94 19.41 10.72
C MET A 1 -5.52 18.92 10.53
N ALA A 2 -4.64 19.70 9.90
CA ALA A 2 -3.22 19.40 9.84
C ALA A 2 -2.54 19.94 11.11
N THR A 3 -1.75 19.10 11.79
CA THR A 3 -1.00 19.50 12.99
C THR A 3 0.38 19.98 12.57
N ARG A 4 0.80 21.17 13.01
CA ARG A 4 2.15 21.68 12.75
C ARG A 4 3.15 20.91 13.61
N ALA A 5 4.13 20.28 12.96
CA ALA A 5 5.25 19.62 13.63
C ALA A 5 6.56 20.30 13.20
N SER A 6 7.48 20.49 14.15
CA SER A 6 8.86 20.90 13.88
C SER A 6 9.73 19.65 13.87
N LEU A 7 10.52 19.47 12.82
CA LEU A 7 11.33 18.28 12.58
C LEU A 7 12.66 18.68 11.93
N SER A 8 13.73 18.03 12.40
CA SER A 8 15.06 18.17 11.82
C SER A 8 15.31 16.97 10.90
N ILE A 9 15.65 17.26 9.63
CA ILE A 9 16.05 16.23 8.67
C ILE A 9 17.53 16.40 8.30
N SER A 10 18.14 15.34 7.79
CA SER A 10 19.54 15.38 7.37
C SER A 10 19.74 16.32 6.18
N GLU A 11 20.94 16.87 6.05
CA GLU A 11 21.27 17.82 4.98
C GLU A 11 21.01 17.27 3.56
N PRO A 12 21.34 16.00 3.22
CA PRO A 12 20.99 15.45 1.91
C PRO A 12 19.48 15.39 1.67
N ASN A 13 18.69 15.10 2.71
CA ASN A 13 17.24 15.01 2.61
C ASN A 13 16.62 16.41 2.43
N GLU A 14 17.12 17.44 3.12
CA GLU A 14 16.66 18.81 2.92
C GLU A 14 16.92 19.28 1.48
N ARG A 15 18.10 19.00 0.93
CA ARG A 15 18.42 19.34 -0.47
C ARG A 15 17.49 18.63 -1.46
N TRP A 16 17.17 17.36 -1.20
CA TRP A 16 16.21 16.62 -2.02
C TRP A 16 14.80 17.19 -1.89
N VAL A 17 14.32 17.49 -0.68
CA VAL A 17 13.00 18.11 -0.48
C VAL A 17 12.92 19.47 -1.18
N GLN A 18 13.98 20.27 -1.11
CA GLN A 18 14.05 21.55 -1.79
C GLN A 18 14.00 21.39 -3.32
N SER A 19 14.68 20.41 -3.89
CA SER A 19 14.64 20.17 -5.34
C SER A 19 13.26 19.78 -5.87
N GLN A 20 12.43 19.11 -5.04
CA GLN A 20 11.03 18.78 -5.35
C GLN A 20 10.11 20.01 -5.32
N ILE A 21 10.45 21.04 -4.56
CA ILE A 21 9.74 22.32 -4.56
C ILE A 21 10.19 23.15 -5.76
N ASP A 22 11.49 23.16 -6.04
CA ASP A 22 12.08 23.89 -7.17
C ASP A 22 11.59 23.33 -8.52
N SER A 23 11.31 22.03 -8.61
CA SER A 23 10.67 21.39 -9.77
C SER A 23 9.21 21.82 -9.98
N LYS A 24 8.62 22.57 -9.03
CA LYS A 24 7.20 22.95 -8.96
C LYS A 24 6.23 21.77 -8.90
N GLU A 25 6.73 20.58 -8.60
CA GLU A 25 5.89 19.40 -8.35
C GLU A 25 5.16 19.53 -7.01
N PHE A 26 5.71 20.30 -6.06
CA PHE A 26 5.12 20.55 -4.76
C PHE A 26 5.17 22.04 -4.39
N SER A 27 4.13 22.50 -3.69
CA SER A 27 4.00 23.90 -3.26
C SER A 27 4.72 24.21 -1.95
N SER A 28 5.03 23.20 -1.14
CA SER A 28 5.67 23.39 0.17
C SER A 28 6.39 22.14 0.69
N ARG A 29 7.33 22.35 1.61
CA ARG A 29 8.04 21.25 2.32
C ARG A 29 7.07 20.31 3.01
N SER A 30 6.04 20.85 3.65
CA SER A 30 5.02 20.05 4.34
C SER A 30 4.25 19.15 3.38
N GLU A 31 4.01 19.59 2.14
CA GLU A 31 3.35 18.78 1.12
C GLU A 31 4.22 17.59 0.70
N VAL A 32 5.50 17.81 0.43
CA VAL A 32 6.48 16.74 0.11
C VAL A 32 6.53 15.71 1.24
N ILE A 33 6.65 16.17 2.48
CA ILE A 33 6.75 15.29 3.65
C ILE A 33 5.45 14.50 3.86
N ASN A 34 4.30 15.14 3.70
CA ASN A 34 3.01 14.45 3.83
C ASN A 34 2.83 13.40 2.72
N ASP A 35 3.26 13.68 1.50
CA ASP A 35 3.23 12.71 0.41
C ASP A 35 4.15 11.51 0.68
N LEU A 36 5.35 11.76 1.22
CA LEU A 36 6.24 10.70 1.68
C LEU A 36 5.62 9.84 2.77
N ILE A 37 4.96 10.45 3.77
CA ILE A 37 4.27 9.71 4.83
C ILE A 37 3.14 8.84 4.24
N ARG A 38 2.39 9.38 3.27
CA ARG A 38 1.34 8.63 2.57
C ARG A 38 1.91 7.42 1.84
N LYS A 39 2.99 7.59 1.08
CA LYS A 39 3.70 6.51 0.40
C LYS A 39 4.25 5.47 1.38
N ALA A 40 4.84 5.91 2.49
CA ALA A 40 5.36 5.00 3.51
C ALA A 40 4.26 4.13 4.13
N ARG A 41 3.09 4.71 4.45
CA ARG A 41 1.93 3.97 4.95
C ARG A 41 1.42 2.94 3.96
N GLU A 42 1.33 3.30 2.68
CA GLU A 42 0.93 2.38 1.63
C GLU A 42 1.88 1.18 1.53
N ILE A 43 3.20 1.44 1.55
CA ILE A 43 4.23 0.39 1.54
C ILE A 43 4.11 -0.50 2.79
N GLU A 44 3.92 0.08 3.97
CA GLU A 44 3.73 -0.68 5.21
C GLU A 44 2.50 -1.59 5.14
N ASP A 45 1.38 -1.10 4.61
CA ASP A 45 0.15 -1.88 4.51
C ASP A 45 0.28 -3.01 3.48
N ILE A 46 0.93 -2.75 2.35
CA ILE A 46 1.29 -3.80 1.38
C ILE A 46 2.17 -4.86 2.07
N ARG A 47 3.19 -4.43 2.81
CA ARG A 47 4.11 -5.33 3.51
C ARG A 47 3.40 -6.18 4.56
N LYS A 48 2.50 -5.59 5.35
CA LYS A 48 1.67 -6.32 6.32
C LYS A 48 0.81 -7.37 5.62
N ARG A 49 0.17 -7.03 4.50
CA ARG A 49 -0.64 -7.98 3.72
C ARG A 49 0.19 -9.13 3.15
N LEU A 50 1.40 -8.85 2.67
CA LEU A 50 2.32 -9.88 2.18
C LEU A 50 2.71 -10.83 3.31
N ILE A 51 3.16 -10.30 4.46
CA ILE A 51 3.51 -11.11 5.64
C ILE A 51 2.32 -11.95 6.11
N ALA A 52 1.12 -11.36 6.17
CA ALA A 52 -0.09 -12.08 6.53
C ALA A 52 -0.42 -13.21 5.54
N SER A 53 -0.17 -12.99 4.24
CA SER A 53 -0.36 -14.01 3.21
C SER A 53 0.65 -15.15 3.38
N GLU A 54 1.93 -14.85 3.60
CA GLU A 54 2.99 -15.83 3.85
C GLU A 54 2.69 -16.67 5.10
N LEU A 55 2.29 -16.02 6.20
CA LEU A 55 1.85 -16.70 7.42
C LEU A 55 0.65 -17.61 7.16
N SER A 56 -0.34 -17.14 6.40
CA SER A 56 -1.52 -17.95 6.10
C SER A 56 -1.18 -19.22 5.30
N VAL A 57 -0.20 -19.14 4.41
CA VAL A 57 0.30 -20.29 3.64
C VAL A 57 1.11 -21.22 4.54
N ALA A 58 1.90 -20.68 5.47
CA ALA A 58 2.63 -21.49 6.45
C ALA A 58 1.68 -22.25 7.39
N GLU A 59 0.57 -21.64 7.80
CA GLU A 59 -0.42 -22.26 8.71
C GLU A 59 -1.37 -23.24 8.01
N LYS A 60 -1.92 -22.86 6.85
CA LYS A 60 -3.00 -23.60 6.17
C LYS A 60 -2.51 -24.45 5.00
N GLY A 61 -1.26 -24.25 4.58
CA GLY A 61 -0.70 -24.86 3.39
C GLY A 61 -1.10 -24.17 2.09
N TRP A 62 -0.50 -24.62 0.99
CA TRP A 62 -0.80 -24.14 -0.36
C TRP A 62 -2.14 -24.66 -0.86
N VAL A 63 -2.77 -23.90 -1.77
CA VAL A 63 -3.97 -24.36 -2.47
C VAL A 63 -3.57 -25.46 -3.46
N ASN A 64 -4.11 -26.66 -3.24
CA ASN A 64 -3.87 -27.83 -4.09
C ASN A 64 -4.99 -28.06 -5.14
N THR A 65 -5.96 -27.16 -5.21
CA THR A 65 -7.13 -27.26 -6.11
C THR A 65 -6.78 -26.79 -7.52
N SER A 66 -7.34 -27.41 -8.56
CA SER A 66 -7.16 -26.95 -9.93
C SER A 66 -7.90 -25.65 -10.22
N GLN A 67 -7.43 -24.89 -11.20
CA GLN A 67 -8.05 -23.63 -11.63
C GLN A 67 -9.51 -23.83 -12.07
N GLU A 68 -9.82 -24.94 -12.73
CA GLU A 68 -11.17 -25.27 -13.21
C GLU A 68 -12.17 -25.46 -12.06
N VAL A 69 -11.76 -26.18 -11.01
CA VAL A 69 -12.60 -26.40 -9.82
C VAL A 69 -12.84 -25.09 -9.08
N MET A 70 -11.82 -24.23 -8.97
CA MET A 70 -11.98 -22.89 -8.39
C MET A 70 -12.96 -22.04 -9.20
N LEU A 71 -12.83 -22.04 -10.53
CA LEU A 71 -13.70 -21.27 -11.43
C LEU A 71 -15.16 -21.70 -11.34
N ASN A 72 -15.42 -23.02 -11.33
CA ASN A 72 -16.78 -23.53 -11.18
C ASN A 72 -17.39 -23.13 -9.82
N GLY A 73 -16.62 -23.24 -8.73
CA GLY A 73 -17.07 -22.76 -7.42
C GLY A 73 -17.34 -21.25 -7.36
N PHE A 74 -16.60 -20.42 -8.10
CA PHE A 74 -16.90 -18.99 -8.22
C PHE A 74 -18.19 -18.74 -9.00
N ARG A 75 -18.44 -19.48 -10.10
CA ARG A 75 -19.67 -19.38 -10.88
C ARG A 75 -20.90 -19.75 -10.05
N GLU A 76 -20.84 -20.85 -9.31
CA GLU A 76 -21.93 -21.29 -8.43
C GLU A 76 -22.28 -20.23 -7.38
N ARG A 77 -21.28 -19.62 -6.74
CA ARG A 77 -21.49 -18.52 -5.78
C ARG A 77 -22.10 -17.29 -6.43
N ALA A 78 -21.64 -16.91 -7.63
CA ALA A 78 -22.16 -15.75 -8.33
C ALA A 78 -23.62 -15.92 -8.79
N ILE A 79 -24.02 -17.16 -9.14
CA ILE A 79 -25.42 -17.52 -9.41
C ILE A 79 -26.25 -17.42 -8.11
N ALA A 80 -25.75 -17.96 -7.00
CA ALA A 80 -26.44 -17.90 -5.71
C ALA A 80 -26.65 -16.45 -5.21
N ASP A 81 -25.69 -15.56 -5.49
CA ASP A 81 -25.76 -14.14 -5.17
C ASP A 81 -26.61 -13.32 -6.17
N GLY A 82 -27.16 -13.94 -7.22
CA GLY A 82 -28.00 -13.29 -8.23
C GLY A 82 -27.26 -12.28 -9.12
N LYS A 83 -25.93 -12.41 -9.25
CA LYS A 83 -25.08 -11.54 -10.08
C LYS A 83 -24.89 -12.08 -11.50
N LEU A 84 -25.46 -13.25 -11.79
CA LEU A 84 -25.49 -13.97 -13.06
C LEU A 84 -26.88 -14.53 -13.32
#